data_AF-A0A5J4UHQ6-F1
#
_entry.id   AF-A0A5J4UHQ6-F1
#
_cell.length_a   1.000
_cell.length_b   1.000
_cell.length_c   1.000
_cell.angle_alpha   90.00
_cell.angle_beta   90.00
_cell.angle_gamma   90.00
#
_symmetry.space_group_name_H-M   'P 1'
#
loop_
_entity.id
_entity.type
_entity.pdbx_description
1 polymer ?
#
loop_
_entity_poly.entity_id
_entity_poly.type
_entity_poly.pdbx_seq_one_letter_code
_entity_poly.pdbx_strand_id
1 'polypeptide(L)'
;MSEEKVDDYGEPISSISKGEDGKPDFRQNHGCCRDLYCLIIFIAAIIAMIVIFAIGFTKGDPRKLIYPLNENGMYCGLTVNRTELKDFPYLFRPNLANNTKEVCVKECPKANQCFLDNNDGTGSFEDIETEQCIAQLRFPTFLMTDLIYRCIPDPKAVGDAAEL
;
A
#
# COMPACT_ATOMS: atom_id res chain seq x y z
N MET A 1 55.80 -15.60 -53.86
CA MET A 1 54.54 -14.84 -53.69
C MET A 1 53.64 -15.75 -52.88
N SER A 2 53.54 -15.50 -51.57
CA SER A 2 52.73 -16.33 -50.66
C SER A 2 51.29 -15.86 -50.70
N GLU A 3 50.38 -16.72 -51.11
CA GLU A 3 48.94 -16.45 -51.15
C GLU A 3 48.40 -16.32 -49.71
N GLU A 4 47.85 -15.15 -49.38
CA GLU A 4 47.16 -14.91 -48.12
C GLU A 4 45.78 -15.57 -48.18
N LYS A 5 45.47 -16.42 -47.18
CA LYS A 5 44.21 -17.17 -47.14
C LYS A 5 43.14 -16.25 -46.55
N VAL A 6 42.09 -16.00 -47.34
CA VAL A 6 40.96 -15.10 -47.06
C VAL A 6 39.70 -15.94 -46.86
N ASP A 7 38.78 -15.52 -45.97
CA ASP A 7 37.52 -16.23 -45.74
C ASP A 7 36.45 -15.95 -46.84
N ASP A 8 35.31 -16.65 -46.77
CA ASP A 8 34.20 -16.55 -47.74
C ASP A 8 33.60 -15.13 -47.83
N TYR A 9 33.94 -14.25 -46.90
CA TYR A 9 33.50 -12.85 -46.80
C TYR A 9 34.59 -11.84 -47.19
N GLY A 10 35.78 -12.29 -47.57
CA GLY A 10 36.83 -11.41 -48.09
C GLY A 10 37.75 -10.81 -47.02
N GLU A 11 37.69 -11.27 -45.76
CA GLU A 11 38.56 -10.78 -44.69
C GLU A 11 39.81 -11.67 -44.49
N PRO A 12 40.98 -11.05 -44.18
CA PRO A 12 42.21 -11.80 -43.96
C PRO A 12 42.12 -12.58 -42.65
N ILE A 13 42.32 -13.91 -42.72
CA ILE A 13 42.15 -14.84 -41.58
C ILE A 13 43.22 -14.63 -40.48
N SER A 14 44.11 -13.63 -40.63
CA SER A 14 45.18 -13.31 -39.67
C SER A 14 44.68 -12.73 -38.35
N SER A 15 43.42 -12.27 -38.27
CA SER A 15 42.83 -11.68 -37.06
C SER A 15 41.98 -12.64 -36.22
N ILE A 16 41.73 -13.86 -36.69
CA ILE A 16 40.91 -14.85 -35.95
C ILE A 16 41.81 -15.75 -35.11
N SER A 17 41.69 -15.62 -33.78
CA SER A 17 42.29 -16.56 -32.83
C SER A 17 41.65 -17.94 -33.02
N LYS A 18 42.35 -18.87 -33.68
CA LYS A 18 41.91 -20.26 -33.80
C LYS A 18 42.16 -21.01 -32.49
N GLY A 19 41.13 -21.70 -32.00
CA GLY A 19 41.30 -22.72 -30.96
C GLY A 19 42.13 -23.90 -31.47
N GLU A 20 42.58 -24.77 -30.57
CA GLU A 20 43.38 -25.98 -30.88
C GLU A 20 42.70 -26.95 -31.88
N ASP A 21 41.39 -26.79 -32.08
CA ASP A 21 40.55 -27.55 -33.00
C ASP A 21 40.25 -26.83 -34.33
N GLY A 22 40.96 -25.73 -34.61
CA GLY A 22 40.92 -25.00 -35.88
C GLY A 22 39.64 -24.20 -36.13
N LYS A 23 38.71 -24.16 -35.16
CA LYS A 23 37.47 -23.38 -35.21
C LYS A 23 37.71 -21.98 -34.63
N PRO A 24 36.98 -20.94 -35.08
CA PRO A 24 37.03 -19.62 -34.44
C PRO A 24 36.58 -19.76 -32.99
N ASP A 25 37.47 -19.49 -32.03
CA ASP A 25 37.15 -19.52 -30.61
C ASP A 25 36.70 -18.13 -30.16
N PHE A 26 35.39 -17.97 -29.98
CA PHE A 26 34.77 -16.74 -29.49
C PHE A 26 34.91 -16.54 -27.98
N ARG A 27 35.65 -17.40 -27.25
CA ARG A 27 35.91 -17.24 -25.80
C ARG A 27 36.96 -16.16 -25.48
N GLN A 28 37.05 -15.10 -26.28
CA GLN A 28 37.88 -13.94 -25.96
C GLN A 28 37.27 -13.16 -24.77
N ASN A 29 37.61 -13.59 -23.55
CA ASN A 29 37.93 -12.86 -22.31
C ASN A 29 37.29 -11.51 -21.93
N HIS A 30 36.15 -11.09 -22.49
CA HIS A 30 35.51 -9.81 -22.15
C HIS A 30 34.30 -9.89 -21.20
N GLY A 31 33.87 -11.10 -20.77
CA GLY A 31 32.64 -11.28 -19.98
C GLY A 31 32.80 -11.55 -18.47
N CYS A 32 33.92 -12.13 -18.03
CA CYS A 32 34.01 -12.74 -16.69
C CYS A 32 34.19 -11.71 -15.55
N CYS A 33 34.89 -10.60 -15.80
CA CYS A 33 35.07 -9.55 -14.79
C CYS A 33 33.81 -8.70 -14.55
N ARG A 34 32.97 -8.52 -15.58
CA ARG A 34 31.72 -7.77 -15.45
C ARG A 34 30.70 -8.52 -14.59
N ASP A 35 30.61 -9.84 -14.77
CA ASP A 35 29.68 -10.68 -14.03
C ASP A 35 30.00 -10.71 -12.52
N LEU A 36 31.27 -10.81 -12.14
CA LEU A 36 31.70 -10.75 -10.74
C LEU A 36 31.35 -9.41 -10.05
N TYR A 37 31.56 -8.29 -10.75
CA TYR A 37 31.22 -6.98 -10.20
C TYR A 37 29.70 -6.81 -10.03
N CYS A 38 28.91 -7.26 -11.01
CA CYS A 38 27.45 -7.28 -10.92
C CYS A 38 26.97 -8.19 -9.78
N LEU A 39 27.61 -9.34 -9.56
CA LEU A 39 27.30 -10.26 -8.47
C LEU A 39 27.52 -9.62 -7.09
N ILE A 40 28.65 -8.91 -6.89
CA ILE A 40 28.94 -8.23 -5.62
C ILE A 40 27.90 -7.15 -5.32
N ILE A 41 27.53 -6.34 -6.32
CA ILE A 41 26.48 -5.32 -6.17
C ILE A 41 25.13 -5.97 -5.86
N PHE A 42 24.80 -7.07 -6.52
CA PHE A 42 23.54 -7.79 -6.30
C PHE A 42 23.45 -8.33 -4.86
N ILE A 43 24.51 -8.98 -4.37
CA ILE A 43 24.55 -9.47 -2.98
C ILE A 43 24.46 -8.31 -1.99
N ALA A 44 25.16 -7.20 -2.24
CA ALA A 44 25.06 -6.01 -1.40
C ALA A 44 23.63 -5.43 -1.37
N ALA A 45 22.92 -5.42 -2.50
CA ALA A 45 21.54 -4.99 -2.59
C ALA A 45 20.59 -5.93 -1.80
N ILE A 46 20.80 -7.25 -1.87
CA ILE A 46 20.03 -8.22 -1.08
C ILE A 46 20.24 -8.00 0.43
N ILE A 47 21.48 -7.79 0.87
CA ILE A 47 21.79 -7.50 2.28
C ILE A 47 21.10 -6.20 2.71
N ALA A 48 21.20 -5.14 1.91
CA ALA A 48 20.54 -3.87 2.20
C ALA A 48 19.00 -4.04 2.31
N MET A 49 18.39 -4.82 1.42
CA MET A 49 16.96 -5.14 1.45
C MET A 49 16.58 -5.88 2.75
N ILE A 50 17.38 -6.87 3.16
CA ILE A 50 17.14 -7.60 4.42
C ILE A 50 17.22 -6.67 5.63
N VAL A 51 18.19 -5.76 5.65
CA VAL A 51 18.33 -4.78 6.75
C VAL A 51 17.14 -3.82 6.80
N ILE A 52 16.73 -3.26 5.65
CA ILE A 52 15.57 -2.37 5.58
C ILE A 52 14.30 -3.09 6.01
N PHE A 53 14.12 -4.32 5.55
CA PHE A 53 13.01 -5.19 5.94
C PHE A 53 13.00 -5.41 7.46
N ALA A 54 14.12 -5.84 8.05
CA ALA A 54 14.21 -6.06 9.50
C ALA A 54 13.91 -4.80 10.32
N ILE A 55 14.39 -3.63 9.88
CA ILE A 55 14.06 -2.34 10.53
C ILE A 55 12.56 -2.05 10.43
N GLY A 56 11.97 -2.30 9.26
CA GLY A 56 10.53 -2.12 9.04
C GLY A 56 9.67 -2.99 9.96
N PHE A 57 10.06 -4.26 10.16
CA PHE A 57 9.32 -5.18 11.05
C PHE A 57 9.53 -4.87 12.54
N THR A 58 10.74 -4.46 12.93
CA THR A 58 11.05 -4.19 14.36
C THR A 58 10.52 -2.85 14.85
N LYS A 59 10.46 -1.83 13.98
CA LYS A 59 9.99 -0.48 14.33
C LYS A 59 8.59 -0.16 13.80
N GLY A 60 8.06 -0.95 12.87
CA GLY A 60 6.72 -0.78 12.33
C GLY A 60 5.66 -1.24 13.32
N ASP A 61 4.58 -0.46 13.46
CA ASP A 61 3.37 -0.91 14.15
C ASP A 61 2.38 -1.44 13.08
N PRO A 62 2.19 -2.76 12.96
CA PRO A 62 1.32 -3.34 11.93
C PRO A 62 -0.14 -2.91 12.10
N ARG A 63 -0.53 -2.44 13.29
CA ARG A 63 -1.89 -1.95 13.55
C ARG A 63 -2.24 -0.77 12.63
N LYS A 64 -1.29 0.14 12.36
CA LYS A 64 -1.54 1.31 11.51
C LYS A 64 -2.00 1.00 10.09
N LEU A 65 -1.78 -0.22 9.59
CA LEU A 65 -2.24 -0.62 8.25
C LEU A 65 -3.71 -1.01 8.20
N ILE A 66 -4.31 -1.39 9.33
CA ILE A 66 -5.65 -1.99 9.38
C ILE A 66 -6.67 -1.00 9.94
N TYR A 67 -6.26 -0.08 10.81
CA TYR A 67 -7.16 0.92 11.36
C TYR A 67 -7.40 2.08 10.38
N PRO A 68 -8.65 2.49 10.18
CA PRO A 68 -8.98 3.66 9.38
C PRO A 68 -8.52 4.95 10.06
N LEU A 69 -8.20 5.97 9.25
CA LEU A 69 -7.95 7.33 9.69
C LEU A 69 -9.15 8.22 9.40
N ASN A 70 -9.40 9.21 10.26
CA ASN A 70 -10.34 10.28 9.99
C ASN A 70 -9.66 11.45 9.24
N GLU A 71 -10.46 12.48 8.91
CA GLU A 71 -10.02 13.69 8.20
C GLU A 71 -8.89 14.47 8.93
N ASN A 72 -8.79 14.32 10.25
CA ASN A 72 -7.79 14.98 11.09
C ASN A 72 -6.49 14.15 11.20
N GLY A 73 -6.38 13.01 10.52
CA GLY A 73 -5.23 12.12 10.59
C GLY A 73 -5.17 11.28 11.88
N MET A 74 -6.30 11.08 12.53
CA MET A 74 -6.45 10.33 13.77
C MET A 74 -6.98 8.92 13.50
N TYR A 75 -6.45 7.91 14.20
CA TYR A 75 -6.91 6.53 14.04
C TYR A 75 -8.21 6.29 14.84
N CYS A 76 -9.25 5.75 14.19
CA CYS A 76 -10.46 5.32 14.89
C CYS A 76 -10.19 4.00 15.64
N GLY A 77 -10.59 3.89 16.92
CA GLY A 77 -10.48 2.65 17.70
C GLY A 77 -9.10 2.30 18.23
N LEU A 78 -8.09 3.15 18.03
CA LEU A 78 -6.71 2.89 18.43
C LEU A 78 -6.09 4.11 19.14
N THR A 79 -5.43 3.87 20.27
CA THR A 79 -4.63 4.88 20.96
C THR A 79 -3.18 4.80 20.47
N VAL A 80 -2.80 5.61 19.49
CA VAL A 80 -1.41 5.75 19.04
C VAL A 80 -0.97 7.20 19.20
N ASN A 81 0.16 7.42 19.86
CA ASN A 81 0.83 8.73 19.93
C ASN A 81 -0.07 9.92 20.35
N ARG A 82 -0.82 9.77 21.46
CA ARG A 82 -1.68 10.80 22.10
C ARG A 82 -3.01 11.13 21.41
N THR A 83 -3.38 10.39 20.38
CA THR A 83 -4.68 10.54 19.76
C THR A 83 -5.64 9.50 20.35
N GLU A 84 -6.62 9.95 21.13
CA GLU A 84 -7.43 9.10 22.01
C GLU A 84 -8.83 8.80 21.43
N LEU A 85 -8.93 8.19 20.24
CA LEU A 85 -10.23 7.80 19.66
C LEU A 85 -10.54 6.31 19.88
N LYS A 86 -10.09 5.75 21.01
CA LYS A 86 -10.35 4.36 21.38
C LYS A 86 -11.84 4.06 21.50
N ASP A 87 -12.62 5.02 21.99
CA ASP A 87 -14.07 4.87 22.20
C ASP A 87 -14.88 5.01 20.91
N PHE A 88 -14.24 5.37 19.78
CA PHE A 88 -14.87 5.58 18.49
C PHE A 88 -14.22 4.65 17.45
N PRO A 89 -14.54 3.34 17.43
CA PRO A 89 -13.84 2.36 16.60
C PRO A 89 -14.32 2.30 15.15
N TYR A 90 -15.44 2.93 14.82
CA TYR A 90 -16.03 2.89 13.49
C TYR A 90 -15.70 4.15 12.70
N LEU A 91 -15.39 4.01 11.41
CA LEU A 91 -15.23 5.16 10.50
C LEU A 91 -16.54 5.39 9.75
N PHE A 92 -17.07 6.62 9.78
CA PHE A 92 -18.29 7.02 9.10
C PHE A 92 -18.05 8.13 8.06
N ARG A 93 -18.66 7.99 6.89
CA ARG A 93 -18.63 8.97 5.79
C ARG A 93 -20.00 9.64 5.63
N PRO A 94 -20.26 10.79 6.27
CA PRO A 94 -21.58 11.42 6.26
C PRO A 94 -22.02 11.91 4.88
N ASN A 95 -21.12 12.27 3.97
CA ASN A 95 -21.46 12.81 2.65
C ASN A 95 -21.11 11.81 1.53
N LEU A 96 -22.05 11.57 0.61
CA LEU A 96 -21.87 10.68 -0.54
C LEU A 96 -21.20 11.39 -1.72
N ALA A 97 -21.51 12.66 -1.93
CA ALA A 97 -20.93 13.47 -3.00
C ALA A 97 -19.51 13.96 -2.67
N ASN A 98 -19.20 14.07 -1.37
CA ASN A 98 -17.89 14.50 -0.89
C ASN A 98 -17.25 13.46 0.03
N ASN A 99 -16.30 12.71 -0.52
CA ASN A 99 -15.53 11.70 0.20
C ASN A 99 -14.43 12.28 1.11
N THR A 100 -14.26 13.60 1.19
CA THR A 100 -13.23 14.20 2.05
C THR A 100 -13.63 14.23 3.52
N LYS A 101 -14.91 14.00 3.84
CA LYS A 101 -15.43 14.06 5.21
C LYS A 101 -15.48 12.65 5.79
N GLU A 102 -14.51 12.34 6.65
CA GLU A 102 -14.36 11.06 7.32
C GLU A 102 -14.25 11.29 8.82
N VAL A 103 -15.16 10.72 9.60
CA VAL A 103 -15.25 10.93 11.06
C VAL A 103 -15.30 9.60 11.80
N CYS A 104 -14.79 9.56 13.03
CA CYS A 104 -14.94 8.37 13.87
C CYS A 104 -16.23 8.43 14.69
N VAL A 105 -16.94 7.31 14.79
CA VAL A 105 -18.20 7.18 15.52
C VAL A 105 -18.16 5.99 16.49
N LYS A 106 -18.93 6.05 17.58
CA LYS A 106 -19.00 4.97 18.58
C LYS A 106 -19.79 3.77 18.10
N GLU A 107 -20.86 4.04 17.34
CA GLU A 107 -21.78 3.04 16.81
C GLU A 107 -22.14 3.46 15.39
N CYS A 108 -22.36 2.50 14.49
CA CYS A 108 -22.87 2.81 13.16
C CYS A 108 -24.32 3.29 13.23
N PRO A 109 -24.74 4.20 12.33
CA PRO A 109 -26.07 4.78 12.36
C PRO A 109 -27.14 3.72 12.15
N LYS A 110 -28.21 3.85 12.94
CA LYS A 110 -29.48 3.13 12.75
C LYS A 110 -30.38 3.94 11.81
N ALA A 111 -31.49 3.34 11.39
CA ALA A 111 -32.47 3.99 10.53
C ALA A 111 -33.01 5.27 11.20
N ASN A 112 -33.19 6.33 10.42
CA ASN A 112 -33.86 7.57 10.86
C ASN A 112 -33.14 8.31 12.00
N GLN A 113 -31.81 8.31 12.00
CA GLN A 113 -31.02 9.12 12.94
C GLN A 113 -30.42 10.34 12.25
N CYS A 114 -30.06 11.35 13.03
CA CYS A 114 -29.37 12.53 12.56
C CYS A 114 -27.89 12.45 12.86
N PHE A 115 -27.06 12.72 11.86
CA PHE A 115 -25.62 12.85 12.07
C PHE A 115 -25.25 14.23 12.61
N LEU A 116 -24.45 14.24 13.68
CA LEU A 116 -23.89 15.42 14.33
C LEU A 116 -22.37 15.41 14.18
N ASP A 117 -21.83 16.47 13.59
CA ASP A 117 -20.40 16.70 13.50
C ASP A 117 -19.92 17.50 14.71
N ASN A 118 -18.98 16.95 15.48
CA ASN A 118 -18.42 17.63 16.65
C ASN A 118 -17.29 18.62 16.29
N ASN A 119 -16.88 18.70 15.01
CA ASN A 119 -15.72 19.44 14.50
C ASN A 119 -14.34 18.97 15.01
N ASP A 120 -14.30 17.99 15.90
CA ASP A 120 -13.06 17.37 16.40
C ASP A 120 -12.67 16.10 15.61
N GLY A 121 -13.31 15.83 14.47
CA GLY A 121 -13.14 14.58 13.71
C GLY A 121 -13.85 13.37 14.34
N THR A 122 -14.73 13.63 15.31
CA THR A 122 -15.70 12.66 15.84
C THR A 122 -17.12 13.07 15.45
N GLY A 123 -18.02 12.09 15.42
CA GLY A 123 -19.44 12.35 15.23
C GLY A 123 -20.31 11.53 16.17
N SER A 124 -21.53 12.03 16.35
CA SER A 124 -22.56 11.41 17.16
C SER A 124 -23.87 11.30 16.38
N PHE A 125 -24.76 10.43 16.82
CA PHE A 125 -26.08 10.26 16.23
C PHE A 125 -27.15 10.62 17.27
N GLU A 126 -28.18 11.33 16.83
CA GLU A 126 -29.34 11.68 17.67
C GLU A 126 -30.63 11.16 17.02
N ASP A 127 -31.51 10.58 17.83
CA ASP A 127 -32.80 10.04 17.40
C ASP A 127 -33.82 11.17 17.23
N ILE A 128 -33.76 11.86 16.09
CA ILE A 128 -34.66 12.97 15.74
C ILE A 128 -35.35 12.68 14.41
N GLU A 129 -36.60 13.12 14.26
CA GLU A 129 -37.31 13.08 12.98
C GLU A 129 -36.55 13.81 11.86
N THR A 130 -36.57 13.22 10.66
CA THR A 130 -35.78 13.65 9.49
C THR A 130 -36.04 15.11 9.08
N GLU A 131 -37.25 15.63 9.28
CA GLU A 131 -37.58 17.03 8.98
C GLU A 131 -36.82 18.02 9.86
N GLN A 132 -36.70 17.73 11.16
CA GLN A 132 -35.94 18.57 12.09
C GLN A 132 -34.42 18.44 11.85
N CYS A 133 -33.99 17.30 11.32
CA CYS A 133 -32.61 17.08 10.88
C CYS A 133 -32.17 18.07 9.80
N ILE A 134 -32.97 18.14 8.73
CA ILE A 134 -32.68 18.99 7.56
C ILE A 134 -32.81 20.46 7.96
N ALA A 135 -33.78 20.79 8.83
CA ALA A 135 -33.94 22.14 9.39
C ALA A 135 -32.71 22.62 10.19
N GLN A 136 -31.94 21.71 10.79
CA GLN A 136 -30.70 22.01 11.51
C GLN A 136 -29.43 21.90 10.64
N LEU A 137 -29.57 21.82 9.30
CA LEU A 137 -28.45 21.63 8.36
C LEU A 137 -27.63 20.36 8.66
N ARG A 138 -28.26 19.35 9.26
CA ARG A 138 -27.64 18.05 9.55
C ARG A 138 -27.97 17.03 8.49
N PHE A 139 -27.16 15.98 8.42
CA PHE A 139 -27.32 14.92 7.44
C PHE A 139 -28.19 13.79 8.02
N PRO A 140 -29.38 13.53 7.46
CA PRO A 140 -30.18 12.38 7.88
C PRO A 140 -29.52 11.06 7.44
N THR A 141 -29.58 10.05 8.31
CA THR A 141 -29.11 8.70 8.02
C THR A 141 -30.26 7.89 7.41
N PHE A 142 -30.12 7.54 6.13
CA PHE A 142 -31.11 6.71 5.43
C PHE A 142 -30.76 5.22 5.51
N LEU A 143 -31.78 4.37 5.36
CA LEU A 143 -31.70 2.92 5.52
C LEU A 143 -30.69 2.26 4.55
N MET A 144 -30.06 1.19 5.04
CA MET A 144 -28.89 0.44 4.54
C MET A 144 -28.86 -0.04 3.06
N THR A 145 -29.82 0.31 2.22
CA THR A 145 -29.90 -0.19 0.83
C THR A 145 -29.25 0.72 -0.22
N ASP A 146 -28.89 1.97 0.12
CA ASP A 146 -28.18 2.87 -0.81
C ASP A 146 -26.64 2.73 -0.68
N LEU A 147 -26.18 1.57 -1.15
CA LEU A 147 -24.90 1.36 -1.85
C LEU A 147 -23.58 1.63 -1.07
N ILE A 148 -23.24 0.65 -0.23
CA ILE A 148 -21.88 0.11 0.03
C ILE A 148 -20.97 0.93 0.99
N TYR A 149 -20.96 0.50 2.27
CA TYR A 149 -19.97 0.82 3.34
C TYR A 149 -19.74 2.30 3.70
N ARG A 150 -20.83 2.96 4.10
CA ARG A 150 -20.76 4.30 4.71
C ARG A 150 -20.21 4.29 6.13
N CYS A 151 -20.37 3.16 6.82
CA CYS A 151 -19.75 2.88 8.11
C CYS A 151 -18.84 1.67 7.96
N ILE A 152 -17.56 1.82 8.29
CA ILE A 152 -16.58 0.75 8.26
C ILE A 152 -16.45 0.18 9.67
N PRO A 153 -16.67 -1.14 9.86
CA PRO A 153 -16.56 -1.80 11.15
C PRO A 153 -15.13 -1.79 11.69
N ASP A 154 -15.01 -1.92 13.02
CA ASP A 154 -13.70 -2.11 13.67
C ASP A 154 -12.98 -3.31 13.02
N PRO A 155 -11.74 -3.14 12.53
CA PRO A 155 -10.97 -4.25 11.98
C PRO A 155 -10.78 -5.42 12.95
N LYS A 156 -10.82 -5.19 14.28
CA LYS A 156 -10.81 -6.31 15.26
C LYS A 156 -12.05 -7.19 15.13
N ALA A 157 -13.23 -6.56 15.05
CA ALA A 157 -14.50 -7.27 14.93
C ALA A 157 -14.59 -8.07 13.61
N VAL A 158 -13.95 -7.58 12.54
CA VAL A 158 -13.86 -8.30 11.26
C VAL A 158 -12.92 -9.49 11.34
N GLY A 159 -11.77 -9.35 12.03
CA GLY A 159 -10.84 -10.47 12.28
C GLY A 159 -11.51 -11.60 13.04
N ASP A 160 -12.19 -11.28 14.14
CA ASP A 160 -12.90 -12.26 14.97
C ASP A 160 -14.04 -12.97 14.21
N ALA A 161 -14.69 -12.27 13.27
CA ALA A 161 -15.76 -12.85 12.44
C ALA A 161 -15.25 -13.69 11.26
N ALA A 162 -13.98 -13.54 10.86
CA ALA A 162 -13.35 -14.29 9.78
C ALA A 162 -12.68 -15.60 10.24
N GLU A 163 -12.49 -15.78 11.55
CA GLU A 163 -11.95 -17.01 12.16
C GLU A 163 -13.03 -18.04 12.57
N LEU A 164 -14.29 -17.83 12.17
CA LEU A 164 -15.45 -18.74 12.36
C LEU A 164 -15.89 -19.39 11.04
#